data_AF-A0A9X3AWZ5-F1
#
_entry.id   AF-A0A9X3AWZ5-F1
#
_cell.length_a   1.000
_cell.length_b   1.000
_cell.length_c   1.000
_cell.angle_alpha   90.00
_cell.angle_beta   90.00
_cell.angle_gamma   90.00
#
_symmetry.space_group_name_H-M   'P 1'
#
loop_
_entity.id
_entity.type
_entity.pdbx_description
1 polymer ?
#
loop_
_entity_poly.entity_id
_entity_poly.type
_entity_poly.pdbx_seq_one_letter_code
_entity_poly.pdbx_strand_id
1 'polypeptide(L)' 'MEIEGRKYTLVVTSANDFDTLSLECTLDNELIIEAELVSYKEKQAKIHFHKSGLSLKVVEAFINEVNKELIHGGQKNS' A
#
# COMPACT_ATOMS: atom_id res chain seq x y z
N MET A 1 -8.83 3.99 5.45
CA MET A 1 -8.50 5.34 4.95
C MET A 1 -9.77 5.97 4.39
N GLU A 2 -10.12 7.21 4.75
CA GLU A 2 -11.32 7.89 4.22
C GLU A 2 -10.92 9.10 3.40
N ILE A 3 -11.34 9.15 2.14
CA ILE A 3 -10.99 10.20 1.17
C ILE A 3 -12.23 10.50 0.36
N GLU A 4 -12.60 11.78 0.24
CA GLU A 4 -13.72 12.22 -0.59
C GLU A 4 -15.06 11.51 -0.22
N GLY A 5 -15.25 11.21 1.08
CA GLY A 5 -16.43 10.52 1.60
C GLY A 5 -16.49 9.03 1.28
N ARG A 6 -15.41 8.45 0.74
CA ARG A 6 -15.29 7.01 0.45
C ARG A 6 -14.33 6.35 1.41
N LYS A 7 -14.70 5.16 1.89
CA LYS A 7 -13.89 4.35 2.79
C LYS A 7 -13.10 3.31 2.00
N TYR A 8 -11.78 3.45 2.05
CA TYR A 8 -10.81 2.52 1.49
C TYR A 8 -10.23 1.65 2.60
N THR A 9 -10.04 0.37 2.31
CA THR A 9 -9.41 -0.57 3.23
C THR A 9 -7.95 -0.74 2.83
N LEU A 10 -7.06 -0.71 3.82
CA LEU A 10 -5.64 -0.96 3.65
C LEU A 10 -5.27 -2.25 4.36
N VAL A 11 -4.58 -3.15 3.66
CA VAL A 11 -4.16 -4.44 4.21
C VAL A 11 -2.71 -4.68 3.83
N VAL A 12 -1.89 -5.08 4.80
CA VAL A 12 -0.55 -5.60 4.51
C VAL A 12 -0.68 -7.11 4.31
N THR A 13 -0.25 -7.60 3.15
CA THR A 13 -0.29 -9.01 2.76
C THR A 13 1.13 -9.53 2.57
N SER A 14 1.31 -10.84 2.75
CA SER A 14 2.59 -11.54 2.51
C SER A 14 2.34 -12.66 1.52
N ALA A 15 3.10 -12.68 0.42
CA ALA A 15 3.16 -13.84 -0.44
C ALA A 15 4.19 -14.83 0.14
N ASN A 16 3.69 -15.92 0.73
CA ASN A 16 4.49 -16.95 1.41
C ASN A 16 5.64 -17.55 0.57
N ASP A 17 5.58 -17.41 -0.76
CA ASP A 17 6.56 -18.01 -1.68
C ASP A 17 7.75 -17.09 -2.04
N PHE A 18 7.71 -15.79 -1.69
CA PHE A 18 8.71 -14.82 -2.19
C PHE A 18 9.22 -13.79 -1.17
N ASP A 19 9.00 -13.99 0.14
CA ASP A 19 9.38 -13.02 1.19
C ASP A 19 8.99 -11.56 0.86
N THR A 20 7.94 -11.39 0.05
CA THR A 20 7.52 -10.08 -0.46
C THR A 20 6.27 -9.67 0.31
N LEU A 21 6.35 -8.51 0.95
CA LEU A 21 5.20 -7.85 1.59
C LEU A 21 4.59 -6.85 0.61
N SER A 22 3.26 -6.77 0.60
CA SER A 22 2.52 -5.79 -0.19
C SER A 22 1.56 -5.01 0.69
N LEU A 23 1.43 -3.70 0.44
CA LEU A 23 0.35 -2.89 0.97
C LEU A 23 -0.72 -2.77 -0.11
N GLU A 24 -1.89 -3.33 0.16
CA GLU A 24 -3.04 -3.34 -0.74
C GLU A 24 -4.07 -2.30 -0.30
N CYS A 25 -4.62 -1.57 -1.26
CA CYS A 25 -5.72 -0.64 -1.04
C CYS A 25 -6.94 -1.08 -1.85
N THR A 26 -8.05 -1.30 -1.16
CA THR A 26 -9.31 -1.74 -1.77
C THR A 26 -10.45 -0.75 -1.54
N LEU A 27 -11.39 -0.71 -2.48
CA LEU A 27 -12.67 -0.01 -2.38
C LEU A 27 -13.77 -0.99 -2.78
N ASP A 28 -14.80 -1.17 -1.95
CA ASP A 28 -15.90 -2.12 -2.22
C ASP A 28 -15.40 -3.55 -2.55
N ASN A 29 -14.31 -3.98 -1.88
CA ASN A 29 -13.59 -5.25 -2.08
C ASN A 29 -12.87 -5.39 -3.44
N GLU A 30 -12.76 -4.32 -4.23
CA GLU A 30 -11.94 -4.27 -5.45
C GLU A 30 -10.55 -3.73 -5.11
N LEU A 31 -9.48 -4.41 -5.52
CA LEU A 31 -8.10 -3.91 -5.44
C LEU A 31 -7.91 -2.77 -6.44
N ILE A 32 -7.55 -1.59 -5.95
CA ILE A 32 -7.43 -0.38 -6.80
C ILE A 32 -5.99 0.08 -6.99
N ILE A 33 -5.15 -0.08 -5.96
CA ILE A 33 -3.73 0.26 -5.97
C ILE A 33 -3.02 -0.64 -4.95
N GLU A 34 -1.82 -1.09 -5.29
CA GLU A 34 -0.97 -1.86 -4.39
C GLU A 34 0.48 -1.36 -4.45
N ALA A 35 1.24 -1.67 -3.41
CA ALA A 35 2.65 -1.40 -3.34
C ALA A 35 3.40 -2.66 -2.92
N GLU A 36 4.26 -3.19 -3.80
CA GLU A 36 5.25 -4.22 -3.45
C GLU A 36 6.35 -3.55 -2.61
N LEU A 37 6.56 -3.97 -1.37
CA LEU A 37 7.54 -3.39 -0.43
C LEU A 37 8.91 -4.06 -0.61
N VAL A 38 9.56 -3.74 -1.73
CA VAL A 38 10.78 -4.40 -2.24
C VAL A 38 11.95 -4.38 -1.25
N SER A 39 12.18 -3.27 -0.53
CA SER A 39 13.26 -3.17 0.46
C SER A 39 12.95 -2.13 1.53
N TYR A 40 12.80 -2.58 2.78
CA TYR A 40 12.63 -1.69 3.92
C TYR A 40 13.88 -0.86 4.22
N LYS A 41 15.08 -1.45 4.06
CA LYS A 41 16.35 -0.77 4.32
C LYS A 41 16.58 0.40 3.36
N GLU A 42 16.33 0.15 2.07
CA GLU A 42 16.52 1.14 1.01
C GLU A 42 15.25 1.99 0.77
N LYS A 43 14.18 1.75 1.53
CA LYS A 43 12.86 2.38 1.39
C LYS A 43 12.34 2.35 -0.04
N GLN A 44 12.44 1.18 -0.68
CA GLN A 44 11.98 0.96 -2.04
C GLN A 44 10.66 0.22 -2.03
N ALA A 45 9.69 0.78 -2.76
CA ALA A 45 8.44 0.12 -3.09
C ALA A 45 8.12 0.31 -4.58
N LYS A 46 7.42 -0.65 -5.15
CA LYS A 46 6.92 -0.60 -6.53
C LYS A 46 5.40 -0.49 -6.49
N ILE A 47 4.86 0.55 -7.13
CA ILE A 47 3.43 0.86 -7.09
C ILE A 47 2.74 0.33 -8.34
N HIS A 48 1.63 -0.36 -8.16
CA HIS A 48 0.82 -0.92 -9.24
C HIS A 48 -0.60 -0.37 -9.15
N PHE A 49 -1.07 0.19 -10.27
CA PHE A 49 -2.41 0.76 -10.41
C PHE A 49 -3.32 -0.25 -11.09
N HIS A 50 -4.33 -0.73 -10.37
CA HIS A 50 -5.30 -1.71 -10.88
C HIS A 50 -6.57 -1.04 -11.41
N LYS A 51 -6.81 0.21 -10.99
CA LYS A 51 -7.93 1.03 -11.45
C LYS A 51 -7.44 2.33 -12.08
N SER A 52 -8.00 2.67 -13.24
CA SER A 52 -7.73 3.95 -13.90
C SER A 52 -8.59 5.08 -13.31
N GLY A 53 -8.16 6.33 -13.50
CA GLY A 53 -8.93 7.50 -13.08
C GLY A 53 -9.01 7.72 -11.56
N LEU A 54 -8.06 7.19 -10.79
CA LEU A 54 -7.93 7.52 -9.37
C LEU A 54 -7.64 9.01 -9.20
N SER A 55 -8.30 9.64 -8.22
CA SER A 55 -8.03 11.04 -7.90
C SER A 55 -6.64 11.18 -7.29
N LEU A 56 -5.99 12.33 -7.51
CA LEU A 56 -4.65 12.60 -6.98
C LEU A 56 -4.59 12.43 -5.45
N LYS A 57 -5.67 12.81 -4.73
CA LYS A 57 -5.76 12.67 -3.28
C LYS A 57 -5.69 11.21 -2.83
N VAL A 58 -6.30 10.29 -3.57
CA VAL A 58 -6.24 8.85 -3.28
C VAL A 58 -4.82 8.34 -3.46
N VAL A 59 -4.15 8.74 -4.54
CA VAL A 59 -2.77 8.35 -4.84
C VAL A 59 -1.81 8.90 -3.78
N GLU A 60 -1.90 10.18 -3.43
CA GLU A 60 -1.06 10.82 -2.41
C GLU A 60 -1.24 10.18 -1.04
N ALA A 61 -2.49 9.94 -0.62
CA ALA A 61 -2.76 9.30 0.65
C ALA A 61 -2.22 7.87 0.69
N PHE A 62 -2.37 7.10 -0.40
CA PHE A 62 -1.80 5.77 -0.49
C PHE A 62 -0.26 5.79 -0.41
N ILE A 63 0.41 6.67 -1.16
CA ILE A 63 1.87 6.83 -1.12
C ILE A 63 2.34 7.21 0.30
N ASN A 64 1.58 8.04 1.01
CA ASN A 64 1.90 8.39 2.40
C ASN A 64 1.83 7.16 3.32
N GLU A 65 0.85 6.27 3.14
CA GLU A 65 0.76 5.02 3.91
C GLU A 65 1.89 4.05 3.54
N VAL A 66 2.26 3.93 2.27
CA VAL A 66 3.44 3.16 1.83
C VAL A 66 4.71 3.65 2.51
N ASN A 67 4.93 4.97 2.53
CA ASN A 67 6.09 5.55 3.20
C ASN A 67 6.10 5.27 4.71
N LYS A 68 4.94 5.34 5.38
CA LYS A 68 4.83 4.98 6.80
C LYS A 68 5.19 3.52 7.03
N GLU A 69 4.71 2.61 6.16
CA GLU A 69 5.00 1.18 6.27
C GLU A 69 6.48 0.89 6.03
N LEU A 70 7.11 1.51 5.03
CA LEU A 70 8.56 1.36 4.80
C LEU A 70 9.41 1.85 5.98
N ILE A 71 8.97 2.88 6.70
CA ILE A 71 9.70 3.44 7.86
C ILE A 71 9.48 2.60 9.13
N HIS A 72 8.24 2.18 9.39
CA HIS A 72 7.86 1.61 10.69
C HIS A 72 7.52 0.11 10.64
N GLY A 73 7.11 -0.42 9.48
CA GLY A 73 6.73 -1.83 9.29
C GLY A 73 7.90 -2.77 9.53
N GLY A 74 9.10 -2.39 9.09
CA GLY A 74 10.34 -3.13 9.35
C GLY A 74 10.77 -3.15 10.83
N GLN A 75 10.15 -2.33 11.70
CA GLN A 75 10.45 -2.27 13.13
C GLN A 75 9.52 -3.12 14.00
N LYS A 76 8.45 -3.71 13.44
CA LYS A 76 7.51 -4.55 14.21
C LYS A 76 8.05 -5.96 14.56
N ASN A 77 9.26 -6.29 14.12
CA ASN A 77 9.97 -7.49 14.54
C ASN A 77 11.12 -7.08 15.49
N SER A 78 10.83 -7.02 16.79
CA SER A 78 11.79 -7.02 17.89
C SER A 78 11.22 -7.86 19.02
#